data_AF-A0A0J7K7F7-F1
#
_entry.id   AF-A0A0J7K7F7-F1
#
_cell.length_a   1.000
_cell.length_b   1.000
_cell.length_c   1.000
_cell.angle_alpha   90.00
_cell.angle_beta   90.00
_cell.angle_gamma   90.00
#
_symmetry.space_group_name_H-M   'P 1'
#
loop_
_entity.id
_entity.type
_entity.pdbx_description
1 polymer ?
#
loop_
_entity_poly.entity_id
_entity_poly.type
_entity_poly.pdbx_seq_one_letter_code
_entity_poly.pdbx_strand_id
1 'polypeptide(L)'
;MDLFSLTTFLEAPWHVLTKSEKSQALWLIEHHHGLQWEDGNVPYSMAKRLITKAVMGSTKDEVFVYVKGREKREWLTDILGDDARNYVNIATLDADYEDIVMKISLL
;
A
#
# COMPACT_ATOMS: atom_id res chain seq x y z
N MET A 1 -19.62 8.23 -6.60
CA MET A 1 -20.59 7.15 -6.84
C MET A 1 -21.41 7.05 -5.58
N ASP A 2 -22.70 7.37 -5.68
CA ASP A 2 -23.53 7.52 -4.49
C ASP A 2 -24.04 6.15 -4.03
N LEU A 3 -24.37 6.01 -2.74
CA LEU A 3 -24.91 4.76 -2.17
C LEU A 3 -26.10 4.20 -2.96
N PHE A 4 -26.84 5.05 -3.68
CA PHE A 4 -27.93 4.66 -4.59
C PHE A 4 -27.50 3.79 -5.80
N SER A 5 -26.25 3.88 -6.25
CA SER A 5 -25.73 3.03 -7.33
C SER A 5 -25.26 1.66 -6.83
N LEU A 6 -24.92 1.51 -5.56
CA LEU A 6 -24.50 0.21 -4.98
C LEU A 6 -25.71 -0.69 -4.67
N THR A 7 -26.84 -0.11 -4.28
CA THR A 7 -28.05 -0.87 -3.93
C THR A 7 -28.75 -1.48 -5.15
N THR A 8 -28.67 -0.84 -6.31
CA THR A 8 -29.33 -1.32 -7.54
C THR A 8 -28.68 -2.56 -8.17
N PHE A 9 -27.38 -2.79 -7.96
CA PHE A 9 -26.70 -4.00 -8.46
C PHE A 9 -26.86 -5.22 -7.54
N LEU A 10 -27.28 -5.05 -6.29
CA LEU A 10 -27.37 -6.14 -5.30
C LEU A 10 -28.74 -6.83 -5.23
N GLU A 11 -29.80 -6.27 -5.84
CA GLU A 11 -31.15 -6.87 -5.81
C GLU A 11 -31.45 -7.81 -7.00
N ALA A 12 -30.63 -7.80 -8.06
CA ALA A 12 -30.81 -8.67 -9.23
C ALA A 12 -30.14 -10.04 -9.02
N PRO A 13 -30.80 -11.17 -9.33
CA PRO A 13 -30.19 -12.49 -9.25
C PRO A 13 -28.91 -12.61 -10.11
N TRP A 14 -27.81 -13.14 -9.58
CA TRP A 14 -26.52 -13.23 -10.29
C TRP A 14 -26.60 -13.79 -11.72
N HIS A 15 -27.49 -14.75 -11.96
CA HIS A 15 -27.65 -15.39 -13.26
C HIS A 15 -28.25 -14.46 -14.34
N VAL A 16 -28.96 -13.39 -13.96
CA VAL A 16 -29.55 -12.42 -14.91
C VAL A 16 -28.58 -11.30 -15.31
N LEU A 17 -27.48 -11.13 -14.58
CA LEU A 17 -26.48 -10.10 -14.89
C LEU A 17 -25.68 -10.43 -16.16
N THR A 18 -25.43 -9.40 -16.97
CA THR A 18 -24.51 -9.46 -18.11
C THR A 18 -23.07 -9.71 -17.65
N LYS A 19 -22.19 -10.09 -18.59
CA LYS A 19 -20.76 -10.28 -18.29
C LYS A 19 -20.11 -9.00 -17.77
N SER A 20 -20.48 -7.84 -18.31
CA SER A 20 -19.92 -6.56 -17.89
C SER A 20 -20.33 -6.22 -16.46
N GLU A 21 -21.60 -6.41 -16.11
CA GLU A 21 -22.12 -6.13 -14.77
C GLU A 21 -21.51 -7.09 -13.72
N LYS A 22 -21.34 -8.37 -14.06
CA LYS A 22 -20.62 -9.32 -13.20
C LYS A 22 -19.18 -8.91 -12.96
N SER A 23 -18.49 -8.45 -14.00
CA SER A 23 -17.11 -7.97 -13.87
C SER A 23 -17.02 -6.74 -12.97
N GLN A 24 -17.98 -5.81 -13.08
CA GLN A 24 -18.04 -4.62 -12.24
C GLN A 24 -18.38 -4.97 -10.80
N ALA A 25 -19.33 -5.89 -10.57
CA ALA A 25 -19.68 -6.38 -9.25
C ALA A 25 -18.51 -7.12 -8.58
N LEU A 26 -17.78 -7.97 -9.31
CA LEU A 26 -16.56 -8.62 -8.81
C LEU A 26 -15.48 -7.59 -8.49
N TRP A 27 -15.25 -6.63 -9.39
CA TRP A 27 -14.29 -5.57 -9.14
C TRP A 27 -14.66 -4.78 -7.87
N LEU A 28 -15.93 -4.42 -7.68
CA LEU A 28 -16.41 -3.78 -6.46
C LEU A 28 -16.27 -4.69 -5.24
N ILE A 29 -16.61 -5.97 -5.30
CA ILE A 29 -16.45 -6.88 -4.15
C ILE A 29 -14.98 -7.00 -3.74
N GLU A 30 -14.07 -7.08 -4.70
CA GLU A 30 -12.64 -7.23 -4.47
C GLU A 30 -11.95 -5.91 -4.09
N HIS A 31 -12.45 -4.77 -4.57
CA HIS A 31 -11.74 -3.49 -4.48
C HIS A 31 -12.52 -2.38 -3.76
N HIS A 32 -13.80 -2.58 -3.41
CA HIS A 32 -14.57 -1.65 -2.58
C HIS A 32 -14.28 -1.92 -1.11
N HIS A 33 -13.16 -1.38 -0.65
CA HIS A 33 -12.71 -1.48 0.74
C HIS A 33 -13.51 -0.58 1.71
N GLY A 34 -14.51 0.16 1.23
CA GLY A 34 -15.36 1.02 2.07
C GLY A 34 -14.65 2.24 2.67
N LEU A 35 -13.42 2.52 2.22
CA LEU A 35 -12.68 3.71 2.62
C LEU A 35 -13.19 4.90 1.80
N GLN A 36 -13.53 5.97 2.49
CA GLN A 36 -13.78 7.27 1.90
C GLN A 36 -12.49 7.82 1.29
N TRP A 37 -12.61 8.76 0.35
CA TRP A 37 -11.46 9.40 -0.25
C TRP A 37 -10.56 10.08 0.81
N GLU A 38 -11.19 10.56 1.88
CA GLU A 38 -10.58 11.23 3.01
C GLU A 38 -10.03 10.27 4.08
N ASP A 39 -10.39 8.99 4.06
CA ASP A 39 -9.94 8.01 5.07
C ASP A 39 -8.43 7.71 4.97
N GLY A 40 -7.81 8.06 3.84
CA GLY A 40 -6.36 8.06 3.67
C GLY A 40 -5.64 9.31 4.21
N ASN A 41 -6.38 10.32 4.68
CA ASN A 41 -5.80 11.58 5.13
C ASN A 41 -5.20 11.44 6.54
N VAL A 42 -3.93 11.07 6.58
CA VAL A 42 -3.17 10.97 7.82
C VAL A 42 -2.29 12.22 7.95
N PRO A 43 -2.38 12.97 9.07
CA PRO A 43 -1.46 14.07 9.32
C PRO A 43 -0.01 13.61 9.18
N TYR A 44 0.83 14.41 8.53
CA TYR A 44 2.18 13.98 8.19
C TYR A 44 3.02 13.54 9.41
N SER A 45 2.82 14.19 10.57
CA SER A 45 3.43 13.79 11.84
C SER A 45 3.02 12.37 12.29
N MET A 46 1.75 12.01 12.09
CA MET A 46 1.24 10.68 12.36
C MET A 46 1.80 9.67 11.36
N ALA A 47 1.87 10.03 10.08
CA ALA A 47 2.47 9.18 9.05
C ALA A 47 3.95 8.86 9.37
N LYS A 48 4.75 9.88 9.74
CA LYS A 48 6.13 9.69 10.22
C LYS A 48 6.19 8.68 11.36
N ARG A 49 5.36 8.86 12.39
CA ARG A 49 5.31 7.96 13.55
C ARG A 49 4.96 6.52 13.17
N LEU A 50 3.98 6.33 12.29
CA LEU A 50 3.56 5.00 11.84
C LEU A 50 4.64 4.31 11.02
N ILE A 51 5.29 5.03 10.11
CA ILE A 51 6.41 4.52 9.30
C ILE A 51 7.57 4.12 10.20
N THR A 52 8.00 5.01 11.11
CA THR A 52 9.09 4.69 12.05
C THR A 52 8.73 3.46 12.88
N LYS A 53 7.49 3.35 13.38
CA LYS A 53 7.05 2.16 14.12
C LYS A 53 7.03 0.91 13.25
N ALA A 54 6.60 0.98 12.00
CA ALA A 54 6.56 -0.18 11.11
C ALA A 54 7.96 -0.68 10.77
N VAL A 55 8.91 0.24 10.54
CA VAL A 55 10.30 -0.08 10.21
C VAL A 55 11.08 -0.57 11.44
N MET A 56 10.88 0.06 12.60
CA MET A 56 11.65 -0.23 13.82
C MET A 56 10.98 -1.22 14.78
N GLY A 57 9.73 -1.61 14.51
CA GLY A 57 8.80 -2.07 15.55
C GLY A 57 9.01 -3.46 16.12
N SER A 58 9.85 -4.32 15.53
CA SER A 58 9.71 -5.75 15.80
C SER A 58 10.96 -6.63 15.94
N THR A 59 12.19 -6.19 15.68
CA THR A 59 13.35 -7.11 15.78
C THR A 59 14.64 -6.43 16.24
N LYS A 60 15.50 -7.20 16.93
CA LYS A 60 16.90 -6.85 17.25
C LYS A 60 17.85 -7.10 16.06
N ASP A 61 17.29 -7.50 14.92
CA ASP A 61 18.02 -7.86 13.71
C ASP A 61 18.08 -6.67 12.75
N GLU A 62 19.08 -6.67 11.86
CA GLU A 62 19.23 -5.66 10.82
C GLU A 62 18.00 -5.67 9.89
N VAL A 63 17.35 -4.51 9.72
CA VAL A 63 16.16 -4.36 8.89
C VAL A 63 16.54 -3.81 7.53
N PHE A 64 16.15 -4.49 6.45
CA PHE A 64 16.34 -4.01 5.09
C PHE A 64 15.05 -3.38 4.55
N VAL A 65 15.14 -2.14 4.08
CA VAL A 65 14.03 -1.44 3.43
C VAL A 65 14.42 -1.07 2.01
N TYR A 66 13.62 -1.50 1.05
CA TYR A 66 13.82 -1.16 -0.36
C TYR A 66 12.84 -0.07 -0.78
N VAL A 67 13.35 0.99 -1.38
CA VAL A 67 12.53 2.11 -1.87
C VAL A 67 12.85 2.41 -3.33
N LYS A 68 11.84 2.84 -4.09
CA LYS A 68 12.04 3.25 -5.50
C LYS A 68 12.54 4.68 -5.58
N GLY A 69 13.76 4.84 -6.09
CA GLY A 69 14.39 6.14 -6.33
C GLY A 69 15.08 6.77 -5.11
N ARG A 70 16.06 7.64 -5.40
CA ARG A 70 16.94 8.26 -4.40
C ARG A 70 16.21 9.22 -3.47
N GLU A 71 15.28 10.01 -4.00
CA GLU A 71 14.51 10.98 -3.21
C GLU A 71 13.72 10.30 -2.08
N LYS A 72 13.12 9.13 -2.35
CA LYS A 72 12.38 8.37 -1.33
C LYS A 72 13.30 7.79 -0.26
N ARG A 73 14.54 7.41 -0.61
CA ARG A 73 15.55 6.97 0.36
C ARG A 73 15.94 8.12 1.28
N GLU A 74 16.24 9.28 0.72
CA GLU A 74 16.62 10.47 1.50
C GLU A 74 15.47 10.92 2.41
N TRP A 75 14.25 10.95 1.88
CA TRP A 75 13.04 11.24 2.63
C TRP A 75 12.80 10.25 3.79
N LEU A 76 12.94 8.95 3.54
CA LEU A 76 12.75 7.95 4.59
C LEU A 76 13.86 8.03 5.64
N THR A 77 15.10 8.34 5.23
CA THR A 77 16.23 8.54 6.15
C THR A 77 15.95 9.72 7.09
N ASP A 78 15.41 10.82 6.59
CA ASP A 78 14.99 11.99 7.40
C ASP A 78 13.88 11.62 8.41
N ILE A 79 12.92 10.79 8.01
CA ILE A 79 11.81 10.37 8.89
C ILE A 79 12.30 9.48 10.05
N LEU A 80 13.21 8.56 9.78
CA LEU A 80 13.69 7.60 10.77
C LEU A 80 14.64 8.25 11.80
N GLY A 81 15.33 9.32 11.42
CA GLY A 81 16.29 10.02 12.26
C GLY A 81 17.59 9.22 12.47
N ASP A 82 18.55 9.83 13.17
CA ASP A 82 19.92 9.30 13.28
C ASP A 82 20.00 7.99 14.09
N ASP A 83 19.15 7.80 15.10
CA ASP A 83 19.19 6.62 15.98
C ASP A 83 18.76 5.34 15.25
N ALA A 84 17.81 5.44 14.32
CA ALA A 84 17.31 4.32 13.53
C ALA A 84 18.26 3.93 12.38
N ARG A 85 19.09 4.87 11.93
CA ARG A 85 20.03 4.70 10.81
C ARG A 85 21.08 3.62 11.06
N ASN A 86 21.35 3.29 12.33
CA ASN A 86 22.30 2.26 12.72
C ASN A 86 21.76 0.83 12.60
N TYR A 87 20.43 0.67 12.53
CA TYR A 87 19.76 -0.63 12.52
C TYR A 87 19.02 -0.92 11.21
N VAL A 88 18.85 0.09 10.35
CA VAL A 88 18.06 0.00 9.11
C VAL A 88 18.94 0.28 7.89
N ASN A 89 19.02 -0.69 7.00
CA ASN A 89 19.69 -0.57 5.72
C ASN A 89 18.66 -0.21 4.62
N ILE A 90 18.69 1.03 4.14
CA ILE A 90 17.75 1.51 3.11
C ILE A 90 18.42 1.50 1.74
N ALA A 91 17.98 0.59 0.87
CA ALA A 91 18.48 0.45 -0.49
C ALA A 91 17.50 1.04 -1.51
N THR A 92 18.05 1.59 -2.60
CA THR A 92 17.24 2.04 -3.74
C THR A 92 17.10 0.92 -4.77
N LEU A 93 15.87 0.60 -5.17
CA LEU A 93 15.61 -0.22 -6.34
C LEU A 93 15.36 0.70 -7.55
N ASP A 94 16.21 0.56 -8.56
CA ASP A 94 16.07 1.21 -9.87
C ASP A 94 15.47 0.22 -10.88
N ALA A 95 14.32 -0.33 -10.50
CA ALA A 95 13.67 -1.43 -11.20
C ALA A 95 12.27 -1.02 -11.65
N ASP A 96 11.89 -1.46 -12.86
CA ASP A 96 10.50 -1.48 -13.28
C ASP A 96 9.77 -2.60 -12.52
N TYR A 97 8.45 -2.45 -12.36
CA TYR A 97 7.66 -3.26 -11.42
C TYR A 97 7.82 -4.78 -11.65
N GLU A 98 8.06 -5.19 -12.89
CA GLU A 98 8.32 -6.58 -13.31
C GLU A 98 9.61 -7.17 -12.70
N ASP A 99 10.65 -6.36 -12.54
CA ASP A 99 11.94 -6.80 -12.00
C ASP A 99 11.91 -6.99 -10.48
N ILE A 100 10.99 -6.31 -9.78
CA ILE A 100 10.84 -6.39 -8.31
C ILE A 100 10.29 -7.77 -7.91
N VAL A 101 9.31 -8.29 -8.66
CA VAL A 101 8.71 -9.62 -8.41
C VAL A 101 9.75 -10.73 -8.58
N MET A 102 10.61 -10.63 -9.60
CA MET A 102 11.68 -11.61 -9.82
C MET A 102 12.78 -11.54 -8.76
N LYS A 103 13.11 -10.35 -8.25
CA LYS A 103 14.21 -10.16 -7.29
C LYS A 103 13.85 -10.58 -5.86
N ILE A 104 12.59 -10.44 -5.46
CA ILE A 104 12.08 -10.96 -4.17
C ILE A 104 12.00 -12.50 -4.21
N SER A 105 11.73 -13.09 -5.38
CA SER A 105 11.64 -14.55 -5.54
C SER A 105 13.01 -15.27 -5.51
N LEU A 106 14.11 -14.52 -5.47
CA LEU A 106 15.50 -15.02 -5.49
C LEU A 106 16.26 -14.76 -4.17
N LEU A 107 15.58 -14.20 -3.15
CA LEU A 107 16.06 -14.04 -1.78
C LEU A 107 15.33 -15.05 -0.88
#